data_AF-A0A5C7RBL4-F1
#
_entry.id   AF-A0A5C7RBL4-F1
#
_cell.length_a   1.000
_cell.length_b   1.000
_cell.length_c   1.000
_cell.angle_alpha   90.00
_cell.angle_beta   90.00
_cell.angle_gamma   90.00
#
_symmetry.space_group_name_H-M   'P 1'
#
loop_
_entity.id
_entity.type
_entity.pdbx_description
1 polymer ?
#
loop_
_entity_poly.entity_id
_entity_poly.type
_entity_poly.pdbx_seq_one_letter_code
_entity_poly.pdbx_strand_id
1 'polypeptide(L)'
;MECGNLTVNYQVQGTATAGSDYSTLTGKVTIPAGSQSASILLTPILDSQTEADETVILKLEPSTNYQLGVSTQATAILQDASTAALPSLSLTSTKTELLEGSDTSLKLVLTRQTADLSQALAVYIQTDSWK
;
A
#
# COMPACT_ATOMS: atom_id res chain seq x y z
N MET A 1 -25.00 9.79 -41.01
CA MET A 1 -25.35 9.35 -39.65
C MET A 1 -24.05 9.45 -38.88
N GLU A 2 -23.86 10.53 -38.10
CA GLU A 2 -22.65 10.69 -37.31
C GLU A 2 -22.75 9.75 -36.11
N CYS A 3 -21.77 8.86 -35.94
CA CYS A 3 -21.68 8.05 -34.74
C CYS A 3 -21.32 9.00 -33.58
N GLY A 4 -22.13 9.07 -32.52
CA GLY A 4 -21.77 9.88 -31.34
C GLY A 4 -20.69 9.19 -30.50
N ASN A 5 -19.96 9.97 -29.70
CA ASN A 5 -19.06 9.41 -28.69
C ASN A 5 -19.86 8.60 -27.66
N LEU A 6 -19.31 7.48 -27.19
CA LEU A 6 -19.90 6.66 -26.13
C LEU A 6 -19.13 6.87 -24.83
N THR A 7 -19.78 7.48 -23.83
CA THR A 7 -19.24 7.53 -22.47
C THR A 7 -19.66 6.30 -21.70
N VAL A 8 -18.69 5.59 -21.13
CA VAL A 8 -18.87 4.40 -20.30
C VAL A 8 -18.39 4.73 -18.89
N ASN A 9 -19.26 4.53 -17.90
CA ASN A 9 -18.90 4.72 -16.49
C ASN A 9 -18.43 3.41 -15.87
N TYR A 10 -17.54 3.50 -14.90
CA TYR A 10 -17.06 2.37 -14.13
C TYR A 10 -16.81 2.75 -12.67
N GLN A 11 -16.98 1.77 -11.79
CA GLN A 11 -16.59 1.87 -10.39
C GLN A 11 -15.18 1.31 -10.20
N VAL A 12 -14.46 1.87 -9.23
CA VAL A 12 -13.15 1.36 -8.79
C VAL A 12 -13.32 0.74 -7.41
N GLN A 13 -12.85 -0.49 -7.24
CA GLN A 13 -12.85 -1.26 -6.00
C GLN A 13 -11.47 -1.91 -5.83
N GLY A 14 -11.27 -2.64 -4.73
CA GLY A 14 -10.01 -3.33 -4.42
C GLY A 14 -9.42 -2.85 -3.11
N THR A 15 -8.16 -3.19 -2.89
CA THR A 15 -7.42 -2.84 -1.66
C THR A 15 -6.51 -1.63 -1.87
N ALA A 16 -6.03 -1.41 -3.10
CA ALA A 16 -5.18 -0.27 -3.42
C ALA A 16 -5.99 1.04 -3.36
N THR A 17 -5.38 2.05 -2.79
CA THR A 17 -5.88 3.39 -2.53
C THR A 17 -5.44 4.37 -3.63
N ALA A 18 -6.42 5.09 -4.19
CA ALA A 18 -6.16 6.12 -5.18
C ALA A 18 -5.39 7.31 -4.56
N GLY A 19 -4.32 7.73 -5.21
CA GLY A 19 -3.49 8.86 -4.79
C GLY A 19 -2.27 8.47 -3.94
N SER A 20 -2.30 7.31 -3.27
CA SER A 20 -1.10 6.71 -2.65
C SER A 20 -0.47 5.66 -3.55
N ASP A 21 -1.26 4.71 -4.06
CA ASP A 21 -0.71 3.49 -4.70
C ASP A 21 -0.83 3.56 -6.23
N TYR A 22 -1.79 4.34 -6.73
CA TYR A 22 -1.93 4.66 -8.14
C TYR A 22 -2.57 6.04 -8.37
N SER A 23 -2.34 6.61 -9.56
CA SER A 23 -2.96 7.88 -9.96
C SER A 23 -4.48 7.78 -10.00
N THR A 24 -5.19 8.75 -9.41
CA THR A 24 -6.66 8.74 -9.34
C THR A 24 -7.30 8.60 -10.72
N LEU A 25 -8.15 7.58 -10.86
CA LEU A 25 -8.95 7.35 -12.06
C LEU A 25 -10.20 8.23 -12.07
N THR A 26 -10.70 8.55 -13.27
CA THR A 26 -11.82 9.48 -13.45
C THR A 26 -13.20 8.84 -13.27
N GLY A 27 -13.29 7.51 -13.18
CA GLY A 27 -14.54 6.76 -13.10
C GLY A 27 -15.32 6.67 -14.43
N LYS A 28 -14.75 7.17 -15.53
CA LYS A 28 -15.36 7.08 -16.87
C LYS A 28 -14.32 7.01 -17.97
N VAL A 29 -14.71 6.42 -19.10
CA VAL A 29 -13.91 6.38 -20.32
C VAL A 29 -14.81 6.73 -21.51
N THR A 30 -14.27 7.44 -22.50
CA THR A 30 -15.01 7.78 -23.72
C THR A 30 -14.45 7.01 -24.89
N ILE A 31 -15.29 6.22 -25.55
CA ILE A 31 -15.00 5.61 -26.85
C ILE A 31 -15.37 6.63 -27.92
N PRO A 32 -14.40 7.14 -28.70
CA PRO A 32 -14.67 8.12 -29.75
C PRO A 32 -15.55 7.55 -30.86
N ALA A 33 -16.30 8.43 -31.52
CA ALA A 33 -16.99 8.13 -32.77
C ALA A 33 -16.07 7.39 -33.76
N GLY A 34 -16.56 6.29 -34.35
CA GLY A 34 -15.79 5.48 -35.30
C GLY A 34 -14.71 4.58 -34.69
N SER A 35 -14.55 4.58 -33.36
CA SER A 35 -13.65 3.67 -32.65
C SER A 35 -14.44 2.55 -31.95
N GLN A 36 -13.81 1.39 -31.78
CA GLN A 36 -14.40 0.27 -31.05
C GLN A 36 -13.96 0.22 -29.58
N SER A 37 -12.89 0.94 -29.21
CA SER A 37 -12.28 0.84 -27.90
C SER A 37 -11.69 2.17 -27.44
N ALA A 38 -11.47 2.25 -26.12
CA ALA A 38 -10.70 3.29 -25.46
C ALA A 38 -9.95 2.66 -24.28
N SER A 39 -8.83 3.27 -23.89
CA SER A 39 -7.98 2.76 -22.82
C SER A 39 -8.21 3.52 -21.51
N ILE A 40 -8.15 2.79 -20.40
CA ILE A 40 -8.05 3.34 -19.05
C ILE A 40 -6.60 3.10 -18.61
N LEU A 41 -5.88 4.17 -18.28
CA LEU A 41 -4.48 4.08 -17.85
C LEU A 41 -4.42 4.00 -16.32
N LEU A 42 -3.99 2.86 -15.80
CA LEU A 42 -3.66 2.68 -14.39
C LEU A 42 -2.15 2.91 -14.22
N THR A 43 -1.76 3.97 -13.52
CA THR A 43 -0.36 4.32 -13.28
C THR A 43 -0.01 4.11 -11.81
N PRO A 44 0.78 3.07 -11.47
CA PRO A 44 1.25 2.85 -10.10
C PRO A 44 2.12 4.02 -9.62
N ILE A 45 2.08 4.29 -8.32
CA ILE A 45 2.91 5.29 -7.64
C ILE A 45 3.90 4.51 -6.77
N LEU A 46 5.19 4.83 -6.88
CA LEU A 46 6.20 4.28 -5.98
C LEU A 46 6.29 5.13 -4.73
N ASP A 47 6.22 4.49 -3.57
CA ASP A 47 6.45 5.13 -2.28
C ASP A 47 7.53 4.39 -1.46
N SER A 48 7.68 4.77 -0.19
CA SER A 48 8.66 4.20 0.74
C SER A 48 8.06 3.27 1.80
N GLN A 49 6.79 2.92 1.70
CA GLN A 49 6.14 2.03 2.65
C GLN A 49 6.27 0.60 2.15
N THR A 50 6.59 -0.34 3.05
CA THR A 50 6.51 -1.76 2.71
C THR A 50 5.07 -2.22 2.85
N GLU A 51 4.55 -2.78 1.78
CA GLU A 51 3.14 -3.10 1.63
C GLU A 51 2.97 -4.55 1.14
N ALA A 52 1.77 -5.10 1.32
CA ALA A 52 1.42 -6.36 0.67
C ALA A 52 0.96 -6.09 -0.76
N ASP A 53 0.92 -7.11 -1.62
CA ASP A 53 0.31 -7.00 -2.94
C ASP A 53 -1.15 -6.51 -2.83
N GLU A 54 -1.50 -5.50 -3.62
CA GLU A 54 -2.80 -4.85 -3.58
C GLU A 54 -3.57 -5.01 -4.89
N THR A 55 -4.89 -4.80 -4.85
CA THR A 55 -5.76 -4.97 -6.02
C THR A 55 -6.44 -3.67 -6.44
N VAL A 56 -6.56 -3.48 -7.76
CA VAL A 56 -7.44 -2.49 -8.39
C VAL A 56 -8.44 -3.23 -9.27
N ILE A 57 -9.73 -3.10 -8.98
CA ILE A 57 -10.81 -3.77 -9.69
C ILE A 57 -11.69 -2.70 -10.34
N LEU A 58 -11.78 -2.72 -11.67
CA LEU A 58 -12.67 -1.85 -12.43
C LEU A 58 -13.93 -2.62 -12.80
N LYS A 59 -15.10 -2.05 -12.50
CA LYS A 59 -16.41 -2.63 -12.82
C LYS A 59 -17.24 -1.68 -13.67
N LEU A 60 -17.63 -2.11 -14.87
CA LEU A 60 -18.49 -1.32 -15.75
C LEU A 60 -19.89 -1.13 -15.14
N GLU A 61 -20.44 0.07 -15.27
CA GLU A 61 -21.79 0.39 -14.85
C GLU A 61 -22.77 0.29 -16.03
N PRO A 62 -24.00 -0.21 -15.81
CA PRO A 62 -25.02 -0.26 -16.86
C PRO A 62 -25.49 1.15 -17.26
N SER A 63 -25.97 1.28 -18.50
CA SER A 63 -26.51 2.54 -19.03
C SER A 63 -27.67 2.26 -19.99
N THR A 64 -28.50 3.26 -20.26
CA THR A 64 -29.50 3.19 -21.34
C THR A 64 -28.88 3.27 -22.73
N ASN A 65 -27.61 3.71 -22.84
CA ASN A 65 -26.90 3.90 -24.11
C ASN A 65 -26.17 2.64 -24.61
N TYR A 66 -26.01 1.62 -23.76
CA TYR A 66 -25.28 0.39 -24.11
C TYR A 66 -25.72 -0.77 -23.23
N GLN A 67 -25.51 -1.99 -23.73
CA GLN A 67 -25.66 -3.21 -22.94
C GLN A 67 -24.30 -3.74 -22.55
N LEU A 68 -24.19 -4.25 -21.33
CA LEU A 68 -22.97 -4.89 -20.85
C LEU A 68 -22.83 -6.29 -21.46
N GLY A 69 -21.59 -6.66 -21.79
CA GLY A 69 -21.24 -8.01 -22.22
C GLY A 69 -21.10 -8.99 -21.05
N VAL A 70 -20.54 -10.16 -21.34
CA VAL A 70 -20.36 -11.23 -20.34
C VAL A 70 -19.34 -10.84 -19.27
N SER A 71 -18.20 -10.25 -19.69
CA SER A 71 -17.19 -9.74 -18.76
C SER A 71 -17.38 -8.24 -18.55
N THR A 72 -17.61 -7.85 -17.30
CA THR A 72 -17.86 -6.46 -16.89
C THR A 72 -16.86 -5.98 -15.85
N GLN A 73 -15.89 -6.81 -15.50
CA GLN A 73 -14.89 -6.54 -14.48
C GLN A 73 -13.49 -6.88 -14.99
N ALA A 74 -12.52 -6.08 -14.58
CA ALA A 74 -11.10 -6.32 -14.79
C ALA A 74 -10.35 -6.06 -13.48
N THR A 75 -9.38 -6.91 -13.18
CA THR A 75 -8.55 -6.82 -11.96
C THR A 75 -7.09 -6.64 -12.36
N ALA A 76 -6.42 -5.68 -11.71
CA ALA A 76 -4.97 -5.53 -11.71
C ALA A 76 -4.45 -5.77 -10.29
N ILE A 77 -3.23 -6.32 -10.19
CA ILE A 77 -2.50 -6.49 -8.94
C ILE A 77 -1.32 -5.52 -8.98
N LEU A 78 -1.19 -4.68 -7.95
CA LEU A 78 -0.04 -3.82 -7.72
C LEU A 78 0.89 -4.57 -6.77
N GLN A 79 2.11 -4.85 -7.23
CA GLN A 79 3.14 -5.49 -6.41
C GLN A 79 3.98 -4.40 -5.74
N ASP A 80 4.27 -4.58 -4.45
CA ASP A 80 5.16 -3.67 -3.74
C ASP A 80 6.57 -3.71 -4.36
N ALA A 81 7.06 -2.54 -4.72
CA ALA A 81 8.41 -2.32 -5.24
C ALA A 81 9.25 -1.46 -4.30
N SER A 82 8.74 -1.16 -3.10
CA SER A 82 9.48 -0.46 -2.07
C SER A 82 10.71 -1.28 -1.67
N THR A 83 11.81 -0.56 -1.44
CA THR A 83 13.05 -1.16 -0.90
C THR A 83 13.26 -0.73 0.54
N ALA A 84 12.20 -0.28 1.21
CA ALA A 84 12.28 0.22 2.57
C ALA A 84 12.77 -0.88 3.51
N ALA A 85 13.95 -0.68 4.08
CA ALA A 85 14.50 -1.62 5.04
C ALA A 85 13.71 -1.53 6.36
N LEU A 86 13.34 -2.68 6.91
CA LEU A 86 12.83 -2.73 8.29
C LEU A 86 13.84 -2.07 9.24
N PRO A 87 13.37 -1.32 10.26
CA PRO A 87 14.27 -0.72 11.22
C PRO A 87 15.01 -1.80 12.01
N SER A 88 16.34 -1.74 12.02
CA SER A 88 17.17 -2.59 12.89
C SER A 88 17.32 -1.98 14.28
N LEU A 89 17.42 -2.85 15.28
CA LEU A 89 17.59 -2.49 16.69
C LEU A 89 18.83 -3.16 17.28
N SER A 90 19.52 -2.46 18.18
CA SER A 90 20.52 -3.06 19.06
C SER A 90 20.18 -2.82 20.53
N LEU A 91 20.48 -3.80 21.37
CA LEU A 91 20.39 -3.68 22.82
C LEU A 91 21.79 -3.71 23.40
N THR A 92 22.14 -2.67 24.14
CA THR A 92 23.43 -2.59 24.84
C THR A 92 23.20 -2.41 26.33
N SER A 93 24.18 -2.84 27.11
CA SER A 93 24.16 -2.81 28.55
C SER A 93 25.37 -2.02 29.04
N THR A 94 25.20 -1.09 29.97
CA THR A 94 26.34 -0.32 30.52
C THR A 94 27.26 -1.15 31.40
N LYS A 95 26.81 -2.32 31.84
CA LYS A 95 27.56 -3.31 32.63
C LYS A 95 27.10 -4.72 32.24
N THR A 96 27.91 -5.73 32.55
CA THR A 96 27.53 -7.14 32.35
C THR A 96 27.23 -7.86 33.65
N GLU A 97 27.60 -7.26 34.79
CA GLU A 97 27.45 -7.84 36.12
C GLU A 97 27.05 -6.76 37.12
N LEU A 98 26.25 -7.14 38.10
CA LEU A 98 25.86 -6.31 39.24
C LEU A 98 26.10 -7.10 40.53
N LEU A 99 26.55 -6.39 41.57
CA LEU A 99 26.64 -6.96 42.91
C LEU A 99 25.30 -6.81 43.62
N GLU A 100 24.75 -7.93 44.10
CA GLU A 100 23.52 -7.96 44.90
C GLU A 100 23.70 -7.14 46.18
N GLY A 101 22.73 -6.26 46.47
CA GLY A 101 22.78 -5.35 47.62
C GLY A 101 23.64 -4.08 47.43
N SER A 102 24.19 -3.85 46.24
CA SER A 102 24.87 -2.58 45.93
C SER A 102 23.89 -1.50 45.48
N ASP A 103 24.25 -0.24 45.70
CA ASP A 103 23.53 0.93 45.16
C ASP A 103 23.79 1.15 43.65
N THR A 104 24.44 0.20 42.98
CA THR A 104 24.77 0.33 41.56
C THR A 104 23.65 -0.22 40.68
N SER A 105 23.20 0.60 39.73
CA SER A 105 22.22 0.18 38.73
C SER A 105 22.88 -0.17 37.38
N LEU A 106 22.18 -0.99 36.60
CA LEU A 106 22.48 -1.23 35.20
C LEU A 106 21.55 -0.37 34.33
N LYS A 107 22.09 0.22 33.26
CA LYS A 107 21.29 0.83 32.21
C LYS A 107 21.33 -0.06 30.96
N LEU A 108 20.15 -0.48 30.52
CA LEU A 108 19.94 -1.06 29.21
C LEU A 108 19.58 0.06 28.24
N VAL A 109 20.21 0.07 27.07
CA VAL A 109 19.99 1.07 26.02
C VAL A 109 19.60 0.36 24.74
N LEU A 110 18.32 0.51 24.39
CA LEU A 110 17.79 0.12 23.09
C LEU A 110 18.05 1.24 22.09
N THR A 111 18.70 0.92 20.98
CA THR A 111 19.06 1.89 19.94
C THR A 111 18.47 1.47 18.60
N ARG A 112 17.70 2.35 17.96
CA ARG A 112 17.33 2.21 16.55
C ARG A 112 18.55 2.51 15.69
N GLN A 113 18.91 1.58 14.82
CA GLN A 113 20.10 1.67 13.98
C GLN A 113 19.81 2.15 12.55
N THR A 114 18.54 2.17 12.12
CA THR A 114 18.19 2.79 10.83
C THR A 114 18.33 4.32 10.89
N ALA A 115 18.74 4.92 9.76
CA ALA A 115 18.85 6.36 9.59
C ALA A 115 17.49 7.05 9.42
N ASP A 116 16.48 6.32 8.94
CA ASP A 116 15.14 6.86 8.84
C ASP A 116 14.46 6.88 10.21
N LEU A 117 14.25 8.10 10.72
CA LEU A 117 13.62 8.35 12.01
C LEU A 117 12.19 8.91 11.90
N SER A 118 11.64 9.02 10.69
CA SER A 118 10.40 9.72 10.37
C SER A 118 9.15 9.08 10.99
N GLN A 119 9.16 7.77 11.22
CA GLN A 119 8.08 7.03 11.86
C GLN A 119 8.44 6.60 13.28
N ALA A 120 7.44 6.54 14.16
CA ALA A 120 7.60 5.99 15.51
C ALA A 120 7.76 4.47 15.45
N LEU A 121 8.63 3.91 16.31
CA LEU A 121 8.84 2.46 16.43
C LEU A 121 8.39 2.00 17.81
N ALA A 122 7.34 1.17 17.86
CA ALA A 122 6.90 0.50 19.08
C ALA A 122 7.66 -0.82 19.26
N VAL A 123 8.24 -1.02 20.45
CA VAL A 123 8.96 -2.25 20.81
C VAL A 123 8.32 -2.84 22.05
N TYR A 124 7.84 -4.08 21.95
CA TYR A 124 7.25 -4.81 23.06
C TYR A 124 8.28 -5.73 23.68
N ILE A 125 8.56 -5.54 24.97
CA ILE A 125 9.43 -6.44 25.74
C ILE A 125 8.55 -7.58 26.25
N GLN A 126 8.85 -8.82 25.84
CA GLN A 126 8.26 -10.00 26.45
C GLN A 126 9.09 -10.39 27.67
N THR A 127 8.44 -10.62 28.79
CA THR A 127 9.08 -11.21 29.97
C THR A 127 8.69 -12.67 30.05
N ASP A 128 9.63 -13.56 29.80
CA ASP A 128 9.40 -14.96 30.08
C ASP A 128 9.63 -15.22 31.57
N SER A 129 8.69 -15.93 32.20
CA SER A 129 8.82 -16.35 33.60
C SER A 129 9.60 -17.64 33.69
N TRP A 130 10.92 -17.57 33.53
CA TRP A 130 11.80 -18.69 33.85
C TRP A 130 12.02 -18.67 35.38
N LYS A 131 11.52 -19.71 36.06
CA LYS A 131 11.89 -20.04 37.44
C LYS A 131 13.00 -21.08 37.44
#